data_AF-A0A9W8LTC0-F1
#
_entry.id   AF-A0A9W8LTC0-F1
#
_cell.length_a   1.000
_cell.length_b   1.000
_cell.length_c   1.000
_cell.angle_alpha   90.00
_cell.angle_beta   90.00
_cell.angle_gamma   90.00
#
_symmetry.space_group_name_H-M   'P 1'
#
loop_
_entity.id
_entity.type
_entity.pdbx_description
1 polymer ?
#
loop_
_entity_poly.entity_id
_entity_poly.type
_entity_poly.pdbx_seq_one_letter_code
_entity_poly.pdbx_strand_id
1 'polypeptide(L)'
;MGNANSIAMDELVDSSNFTAEEIQRLYKRFSKLDKDKSGTIDKDEFLSIPQLANNPLSARLIDIFDTDGGGDVDFKEFISGLSTFSNKGEKAEKLRFAFKIYDIDRDGFISNGELFTVLKMMVGNNLTPVQLQQIVDKTIREADKNGDGKIDFNEFQNFVARTDVANQLTIDAGKI
;
A
#
# COMPACT_ATOMS: atom_id res chain seq x y z
N MET A 1 6.63 -13.77 35.52
CA MET A 1 6.05 -14.28 34.27
C MET A 1 5.98 -13.11 33.31
N GLY A 2 6.96 -12.96 32.42
CA GLY A 2 6.93 -11.92 31.39
C GLY A 2 5.80 -12.26 30.43
N ASN A 3 4.84 -11.35 30.28
CA ASN A 3 3.63 -11.57 29.50
C ASN A 3 3.99 -11.69 28.01
N ALA A 4 3.54 -12.75 27.33
CA ALA A 4 3.68 -12.86 25.88
C ALA A 4 3.09 -11.62 25.14
N ASN A 5 2.09 -10.97 25.74
CA ASN A 5 1.53 -9.70 25.27
C ASN A 5 2.48 -8.50 25.36
N SER A 6 3.44 -8.45 26.31
CA SER A 6 4.40 -7.34 26.35
C SER A 6 5.50 -7.52 25.31
N ILE A 7 5.94 -8.77 25.10
CA ILE A 7 6.96 -9.10 24.09
C ILE A 7 6.45 -8.80 22.67
N ALA A 8 5.20 -9.21 22.37
CA ALA A 8 4.58 -8.89 21.07
C ALA A 8 4.41 -7.38 20.84
N MET A 9 4.20 -6.60 21.91
CA MET A 9 4.05 -5.15 21.80
C MET A 9 5.39 -4.44 21.60
N ASP A 10 6.44 -4.89 22.30
CA ASP A 10 7.80 -4.36 22.15
C ASP A 10 8.33 -4.67 20.73
N GLU A 11 8.07 -5.87 20.20
CA GLU A 11 8.42 -6.23 18.82
C GLU A 11 7.74 -5.31 17.78
N LEU A 12 6.46 -4.97 17.98
CA LEU A 12 5.74 -4.08 17.08
C LEU A 12 6.22 -2.62 17.18
N VAL A 13 6.67 -2.18 18.36
CA VAL A 13 7.30 -0.86 18.53
C VAL A 13 8.65 -0.84 17.80
N ASP A 14 9.46 -1.88 17.96
CA ASP A 14 10.79 -1.95 17.36
C ASP A 14 10.73 -2.12 15.83
N SER A 15 9.71 -2.81 15.32
CA SER A 15 9.52 -3.05 13.89
C SER A 15 8.67 -1.99 13.18
N SER A 16 8.28 -0.90 13.85
CA SER A 16 7.44 0.14 13.26
C SER A 16 7.88 1.56 13.64
N ASN A 17 7.31 2.54 12.96
CA ASN A 17 7.57 3.95 13.22
C ASN A 17 6.69 4.53 14.35
N PHE A 18 5.95 3.68 15.07
CA PHE A 18 4.97 4.07 16.08
C PHE A 18 5.44 3.81 17.51
N THR A 19 4.99 4.65 18.42
CA THR A 19 5.15 4.46 19.86
C THR A 19 4.16 3.44 20.42
N ALA A 20 4.44 2.90 21.60
CA ALA A 20 3.52 1.97 22.29
C ALA A 20 2.10 2.56 22.46
N GLU A 21 1.99 3.86 22.74
CA GLU A 21 0.70 4.56 22.87
C GLU A 21 -0.05 4.64 21.54
N GLU A 22 0.66 4.90 20.44
CA GLU A 22 0.10 4.92 19.09
C GLU A 22 -0.38 3.53 18.67
N ILE A 23 0.41 2.48 18.91
CA ILE A 23 0.02 1.10 18.60
C ILE A 23 -1.22 0.70 19.43
N GLN A 24 -1.34 1.11 20.69
CA GLN A 24 -2.57 0.89 21.46
C GLN A 24 -3.79 1.60 20.87
N ARG A 25 -3.62 2.83 20.33
CA ARG A 25 -4.70 3.53 19.63
C ARG A 25 -5.08 2.82 18.34
N LEU A 26 -4.09 2.37 17.57
CA LEU A 26 -4.29 1.60 16.34
C LEU A 26 -4.98 0.27 16.62
N TYR A 27 -4.60 -0.45 17.68
CA TYR A 27 -5.27 -1.69 18.10
C TYR A 27 -6.75 -1.46 18.41
N LYS A 28 -7.09 -0.38 19.13
CA LYS A 28 -8.50 -0.02 19.38
C LYS A 28 -9.28 0.31 18.11
N ARG A 29 -8.61 0.80 17.05
CA ARG A 29 -9.24 1.02 15.73
C ARG A 29 -9.40 -0.30 14.99
N PHE A 30 -8.36 -1.14 14.98
CA PHE A 30 -8.39 -2.48 14.39
C PHE A 30 -9.53 -3.32 14.97
N SER A 31 -9.64 -3.42 16.30
CA SER A 31 -10.75 -4.17 16.95
C SER A 31 -12.14 -3.57 16.74
N LYS A 32 -12.26 -2.34 16.21
CA LYS A 32 -13.56 -1.78 15.79
C LYS A 32 -13.90 -2.11 14.34
N LEU A 33 -12.89 -2.36 13.53
CA LEU A 33 -13.02 -2.76 12.13
C LEU A 33 -13.33 -4.26 12.04
N ASP A 34 -12.65 -5.07 12.87
CA ASP A 34 -12.89 -6.50 13.09
C ASP A 34 -14.24 -6.68 13.81
N LYS A 35 -15.31 -6.75 13.02
CA LYS A 35 -16.70 -6.83 13.50
C LYS A 35 -17.03 -8.22 13.99
N ASP A 36 -16.48 -9.24 13.31
CA ASP A 36 -16.74 -10.63 13.63
C ASP A 36 -15.81 -11.20 14.71
N LYS A 37 -14.76 -10.46 15.08
CA LYS A 37 -13.73 -10.79 16.07
C LYS A 37 -12.90 -12.00 15.65
N SER A 38 -12.67 -12.16 14.36
CA SER A 38 -11.78 -13.16 13.78
C SER A 38 -10.32 -12.94 14.17
N GLY A 39 -9.94 -11.69 14.50
CA GLY A 39 -8.57 -11.27 14.76
C GLY A 39 -7.82 -10.82 13.50
N THR A 40 -8.47 -10.85 12.35
CA THR A 40 -7.99 -10.33 11.06
C THR A 40 -9.02 -9.36 10.49
N ILE A 41 -8.64 -8.58 9.47
CA ILE A 41 -9.55 -7.67 8.77
C ILE A 41 -9.74 -8.18 7.36
N ASP A 42 -10.96 -8.59 7.05
CA ASP A 42 -11.30 -8.98 5.69
C ASP A 42 -11.58 -7.76 4.77
N LYS A 43 -11.81 -8.05 3.49
CA LYS A 43 -12.09 -7.02 2.49
C LYS A 43 -13.35 -6.20 2.78
N ASP A 44 -14.40 -6.83 3.30
CA ASP A 44 -15.68 -6.15 3.57
C ASP A 44 -15.57 -5.25 4.81
N GLU A 45 -14.83 -5.70 5.83
CA GLU A 45 -14.51 -4.93 7.02
C GLU A 45 -13.63 -3.73 6.70
N PHE A 46 -12.63 -3.90 5.84
CA PHE A 46 -11.78 -2.80 5.38
C PHE A 46 -12.57 -1.77 4.55
N LEU A 47 -13.44 -2.24 3.65
CA LEU A 47 -14.32 -1.37 2.86
C LEU A 47 -15.42 -0.71 3.69
N SER A 48 -15.63 -1.13 4.94
CA SER A 48 -16.54 -0.45 5.85
C SER A 48 -16.02 0.91 6.33
N ILE A 49 -14.73 1.21 6.12
CA ILE A 49 -14.13 2.53 6.34
C ILE A 49 -14.67 3.48 5.25
N PRO A 50 -15.48 4.51 5.58
CA PRO A 50 -16.12 5.35 4.58
C PRO A 50 -15.15 6.06 3.62
N GLN A 51 -13.95 6.39 4.12
CA GLN A 51 -12.89 7.01 3.32
C GLN A 51 -12.28 6.04 2.30
N LEU A 52 -12.30 4.73 2.57
CA LEU A 52 -11.75 3.70 1.69
C LEU A 52 -12.84 3.09 0.80
N ALA A 53 -14.10 3.05 1.25
CA ALA A 53 -15.22 2.54 0.47
C ALA A 53 -15.32 3.15 -0.94
N ASN A 54 -14.98 4.44 -1.06
CA ASN A 54 -15.05 5.18 -2.33
C ASN A 54 -13.68 5.35 -3.03
N ASN A 55 -12.60 4.81 -2.46
CA ASN A 55 -11.28 4.92 -3.05
C ASN A 55 -11.06 3.74 -4.03
N PRO A 56 -10.83 4.00 -5.33
CA PRO A 56 -10.67 2.94 -6.34
C PRO A 56 -9.44 2.05 -6.10
N LEU A 57 -8.50 2.47 -5.26
CA LEU A 57 -7.29 1.72 -4.91
C LEU A 57 -7.43 0.92 -3.61
N SER A 58 -8.58 0.94 -2.94
CA SER A 58 -8.74 0.26 -1.65
C SER A 58 -8.49 -1.24 -1.72
N ALA A 59 -8.89 -1.90 -2.81
CA ALA A 59 -8.56 -3.30 -3.04
C ALA A 59 -7.04 -3.51 -3.10
N ARG A 60 -6.32 -2.65 -3.82
CA ARG A 60 -4.85 -2.69 -3.89
C ARG A 60 -4.20 -2.41 -2.54
N LEU A 61 -4.76 -1.53 -1.71
CA LEU A 61 -4.23 -1.27 -0.37
C LEU A 61 -4.33 -2.51 0.53
N ILE A 62 -5.45 -3.23 0.48
CA ILE A 62 -5.63 -4.51 1.20
C ILE A 62 -4.60 -5.51 0.70
N ASP A 63 -4.50 -5.70 -0.63
CA ASP A 63 -3.54 -6.62 -1.23
C ASP A 63 -2.08 -6.28 -0.90
N ILE A 64 -1.75 -5.04 -0.53
CA ILE A 64 -0.38 -4.67 -0.14
C ILE A 64 -0.13 -4.90 1.35
N PHE A 65 -1.16 -4.74 2.16
CA PHE A 65 -1.08 -4.96 3.60
C PHE A 65 -1.03 -6.46 3.91
N ASP A 66 -1.81 -7.27 3.19
CA ASP A 66 -1.78 -8.73 3.22
C ASP A 66 -0.45 -9.26 2.65
N THR A 67 0.56 -9.38 3.50
CA THR A 67 1.91 -9.77 3.10
C THR A 67 2.06 -11.26 2.90
N ASP A 68 1.29 -12.07 3.62
CA ASP A 68 1.34 -13.53 3.53
C ASP A 68 0.41 -14.12 2.44
N GLY A 69 -0.51 -13.33 1.90
CA GLY A 69 -1.45 -13.70 0.85
C GLY A 69 -2.65 -14.50 1.37
N GLY A 70 -2.97 -14.40 2.66
CA GLY A 70 -4.09 -15.08 3.31
C GLY A 70 -5.46 -14.58 2.86
N GLY A 71 -5.53 -13.39 2.27
CA GLY A 71 -6.76 -12.73 1.85
C GLY A 71 -7.43 -11.89 2.95
N ASP A 72 -6.86 -11.90 4.16
CA ASP A 72 -7.19 -11.06 5.30
C ASP A 72 -5.94 -10.34 5.82
N VAL A 73 -6.11 -9.28 6.60
CA VAL A 73 -4.99 -8.48 7.12
C VAL A 73 -4.93 -8.63 8.63
N ASP A 74 -3.84 -9.20 9.14
CA ASP A 74 -3.64 -9.31 10.58
C ASP A 74 -3.20 -7.97 11.21
N PHE A 75 -3.15 -7.91 12.55
CA PHE A 75 -2.77 -6.66 13.23
C PHE A 75 -1.31 -6.25 12.96
N LYS A 76 -0.39 -7.20 12.81
CA LYS A 76 1.02 -6.93 12.53
C LYS A 76 1.19 -6.36 11.12
N GLU A 77 0.51 -6.93 10.15
CA GLU A 77 0.42 -6.47 8.77
C GLU A 77 -0.18 -5.07 8.67
N PHE A 78 -1.27 -4.82 9.41
CA PHE A 78 -1.89 -3.51 9.52
C PHE A 78 -0.91 -2.45 10.04
N ILE A 79 -0.17 -2.76 11.12
CA ILE A 79 0.85 -1.84 11.68
C ILE A 79 2.00 -1.62 10.69
N SER A 80 2.51 -2.68 10.07
CA SER A 80 3.59 -2.62 9.09
C SER A 80 3.21 -1.74 7.88
N GLY A 81 2.01 -1.95 7.34
CA GLY A 81 1.46 -1.15 6.24
C GLY A 81 1.35 0.33 6.60
N LEU A 82 0.81 0.65 7.78
CA LEU A 82 0.68 2.04 8.25
C LEU A 82 2.01 2.70 8.59
N SER A 83 2.99 1.93 9.06
CA SER A 83 4.32 2.42 9.46
C SER A 83 5.03 3.11 8.30
N THR A 84 4.85 2.59 7.07
CA THR A 84 5.43 3.14 5.84
C THR A 84 4.96 4.57 5.56
N PHE A 85 3.72 4.91 5.94
CA PHE A 85 3.14 6.23 5.72
C PHE A 85 3.45 7.22 6.82
N SER A 86 4.08 6.79 7.92
CA SER A 86 4.44 7.72 8.99
C SER A 86 5.39 8.82 8.49
N ASN A 87 5.45 9.92 9.24
CA ASN A 87 6.43 10.99 9.00
C ASN A 87 7.89 10.53 9.21
N LYS A 88 8.12 9.40 9.89
CA LYS A 88 9.45 8.79 10.07
C LYS A 88 9.83 7.81 8.96
N GLY A 89 8.85 7.37 8.15
CA GLY A 89 9.08 6.44 7.04
C GLY A 89 10.00 7.03 5.97
N GLU A 90 10.95 6.22 5.49
CA GLU A 90 11.94 6.68 4.52
C GLU A 90 11.32 6.92 3.14
N LYS A 91 11.92 7.83 2.37
CA LYS A 91 11.49 8.10 0.98
C LYS A 91 11.48 6.82 0.14
N ALA A 92 12.48 5.95 0.32
CA ALA A 92 12.60 4.70 -0.42
C ALA A 92 11.46 3.73 -0.10
N GLU A 93 11.05 3.62 1.17
CA GLU A 93 9.93 2.77 1.59
C GLU A 93 8.60 3.24 0.97
N LYS A 94 8.37 4.56 0.96
CA LYS A 94 7.19 5.17 0.32
C LYS A 94 7.17 4.95 -1.19
N LEU A 95 8.33 5.03 -1.84
CA LEU A 95 8.44 4.71 -3.28
C LEU A 95 8.20 3.23 -3.56
N ARG A 96 8.70 2.32 -2.71
CA ARG A 96 8.39 0.89 -2.81
C ARG A 96 6.90 0.63 -2.62
N PHE A 97 6.26 1.33 -1.68
CA PHE A 97 4.82 1.23 -1.50
C PHE A 97 4.08 1.67 -2.77
N ALA A 98 4.45 2.82 -3.34
CA ALA A 98 3.86 3.30 -4.59
C ALA A 98 4.05 2.29 -5.73
N PHE A 99 5.22 1.65 -5.82
CA PHE A 99 5.50 0.60 -6.79
C PHE A 99 4.55 -0.60 -6.64
N LYS A 100 4.35 -1.10 -5.40
CA LYS A 100 3.46 -2.22 -5.09
C LYS A 100 1.98 -1.97 -5.44
N ILE A 101 1.55 -0.71 -5.54
CA ILE A 101 0.20 -0.38 -6.03
C ILE A 101 0.04 -0.85 -7.48
N TYR A 102 1.09 -0.72 -8.28
CA TYR A 102 1.11 -1.11 -9.69
C TYR A 102 1.48 -2.59 -9.89
N ASP A 103 2.46 -3.11 -9.18
CA ASP A 103 2.89 -4.53 -9.23
C ASP A 103 1.82 -5.43 -8.56
N ILE A 104 0.94 -6.03 -9.37
CA ILE A 104 -0.23 -6.80 -8.91
C ILE A 104 0.18 -8.22 -8.54
N ASP A 105 0.98 -8.87 -9.38
CA ASP A 105 1.40 -10.26 -9.16
C ASP A 105 2.62 -10.42 -8.25
N ARG A 106 3.24 -9.29 -7.84
CA ARG A 106 4.38 -9.21 -6.92
C ARG A 106 5.64 -9.83 -7.52
N ASP A 107 5.80 -9.84 -8.83
CA ASP A 107 7.01 -10.33 -9.51
C ASP A 107 8.20 -9.35 -9.44
N GLY A 108 7.96 -8.14 -8.92
CA GLY A 108 8.97 -7.08 -8.80
C GLY A 108 9.08 -6.19 -10.03
N PHE A 109 8.15 -6.30 -10.98
CA PHE A 109 8.06 -5.50 -12.18
C PHE A 109 6.65 -4.92 -12.34
N ILE A 110 6.54 -3.83 -13.09
CA ILE A 110 5.24 -3.33 -13.55
C ILE A 110 5.13 -3.66 -15.02
N SER A 111 4.27 -4.63 -15.35
CA SER A 111 3.95 -4.98 -16.72
C SER A 111 2.97 -3.99 -17.36
N ASN A 112 2.83 -4.07 -18.69
CA ASN A 112 1.88 -3.26 -19.45
C ASN A 112 0.43 -3.46 -18.97
N GLY A 113 0.02 -4.71 -18.73
CA GLY A 113 -1.32 -5.05 -18.28
C GLY A 113 -1.62 -4.54 -16.87
N GLU A 114 -0.64 -4.59 -15.98
CA GLU A 114 -0.78 -4.09 -14.61
C GLU A 114 -0.90 -2.56 -14.57
N LEU A 115 -0.03 -1.86 -15.29
CA LEU A 115 -0.11 -0.40 -15.42
C LEU A 115 -1.47 0.03 -16.00
N PHE A 116 -1.94 -0.66 -17.04
CA PHE A 116 -3.27 -0.41 -17.60
C PHE A 116 -4.38 -0.60 -16.56
N THR A 117 -4.33 -1.71 -15.83
CA THR A 117 -5.37 -2.10 -14.86
C THR A 117 -5.49 -1.05 -13.76
N VAL A 118 -4.38 -0.65 -13.16
CA VAL A 118 -4.37 0.32 -12.07
C VAL A 118 -4.76 1.72 -12.55
N LEU A 119 -4.28 2.15 -13.72
CA LEU A 119 -4.73 3.42 -14.29
C LEU A 119 -6.22 3.39 -14.64
N LYS A 120 -6.76 2.26 -15.10
CA LYS A 120 -8.19 2.10 -15.40
C LYS A 120 -9.04 2.27 -14.13
N MET A 121 -8.59 1.75 -12.99
CA MET A 121 -9.24 1.96 -11.70
C MET A 121 -9.28 3.46 -11.33
N MET A 122 -8.20 4.20 -11.57
CA MET A 122 -8.11 5.63 -11.22
C MET A 122 -8.93 6.54 -12.16
N VAL A 123 -8.84 6.33 -13.48
CA VAL A 123 -9.48 7.22 -14.46
C VAL A 123 -10.94 6.87 -14.74
N GLY A 124 -11.38 5.67 -14.37
CA GLY A 124 -12.74 5.19 -14.63
C GLY A 124 -13.10 5.26 -16.12
N ASN A 125 -14.20 5.94 -16.44
CA ASN A 125 -14.70 6.10 -17.82
C ASN A 125 -14.27 7.40 -18.50
N ASN A 126 -13.37 8.18 -17.89
CA ASN A 126 -12.90 9.44 -18.48
C ASN A 126 -12.03 9.23 -19.73
N LEU A 127 -11.45 8.03 -19.88
CA LEU A 127 -10.64 7.64 -21.04
C LEU A 127 -11.20 6.35 -21.65
N THR A 128 -11.21 6.32 -22.98
CA THR A 128 -11.49 5.07 -23.72
C THR A 128 -10.36 4.07 -23.51
N PRO A 129 -10.62 2.75 -23.64
CA PRO A 129 -9.58 1.73 -23.54
C PRO A 129 -8.40 1.99 -24.49
N VAL A 130 -8.67 2.49 -25.70
CA VAL A 130 -7.62 2.79 -26.69
C VAL A 130 -6.74 3.97 -26.25
N GLN A 131 -7.35 5.05 -25.76
CA GLN A 131 -6.57 6.20 -25.26
C GLN A 131 -5.74 5.82 -24.04
N LEU A 132 -6.30 5.02 -23.13
CA LEU A 132 -5.57 4.54 -21.96
C LEU A 132 -4.39 3.65 -22.37
N GLN A 133 -4.59 2.72 -23.31
CA GLN A 133 -3.52 1.87 -23.82
C GLN A 133 -2.38 2.70 -24.44
N GLN A 134 -2.70 3.75 -25.21
CA GLN A 134 -1.69 4.64 -25.78
C GLN A 134 -0.85 5.35 -24.72
N ILE A 135 -1.46 5.73 -23.58
CA ILE A 135 -0.73 6.31 -22.44
C ILE A 135 0.18 5.26 -21.82
N VAL A 136 -0.33 4.06 -21.55
CA VAL A 136 0.43 2.93 -20.99
C VAL A 136 1.65 2.61 -21.86
N ASP A 137 1.46 2.42 -23.16
CA ASP A 137 2.53 2.08 -24.10
C ASP A 137 3.62 3.17 -24.16
N LYS A 138 3.19 4.44 -24.10
CA LYS A 138 4.12 5.58 -24.06
C LYS A 138 4.89 5.61 -22.75
N THR A 139 4.22 5.39 -21.62
CA THR A 139 4.85 5.36 -20.30
C THR A 139 5.90 4.26 -20.20
N ILE A 140 5.60 3.04 -20.64
CA ILE A 140 6.59 1.95 -20.65
C ILE A 140 7.77 2.32 -21.52
N ARG A 141 7.55 2.78 -22.76
CA ARG A 141 8.64 3.18 -23.67
C ARG A 141 9.55 4.26 -23.07
N GLU A 142 9.01 5.16 -22.26
CA GLU A 142 9.78 6.22 -21.62
C GLU A 142 10.53 5.74 -20.36
N ALA A 143 9.93 4.83 -19.59
CA ALA A 143 10.47 4.34 -18.33
C ALA A 143 11.46 3.17 -18.49
N ASP A 144 11.14 2.21 -19.36
CA ASP A 144 11.93 1.00 -19.65
C ASP A 144 13.27 1.38 -20.31
N LYS A 145 14.36 1.27 -19.54
CA LYS A 145 15.73 1.60 -19.99
C LYS A 145 16.47 0.38 -20.47
N ASN A 146 16.11 -0.80 -19.97
CA ASN A 146 16.80 -2.04 -20.28
C ASN A 146 16.19 -2.75 -21.52
N GLY A 147 14.98 -2.39 -21.94
CA GLY A 147 14.27 -2.87 -23.11
C GLY A 147 13.53 -4.20 -22.92
N ASP A 148 13.23 -4.61 -21.68
CA ASP A 148 12.55 -5.87 -21.37
C ASP A 148 11.01 -5.79 -21.45
N GLY A 149 10.47 -4.60 -21.73
CA GLY A 149 9.04 -4.36 -21.93
C GLY A 149 8.24 -4.19 -20.63
N LYS A 150 8.92 -4.13 -19.49
CA LYS A 150 8.33 -3.91 -18.16
C LYS A 150 9.13 -2.84 -17.42
N ILE A 151 8.68 -2.44 -16.23
CA ILE A 151 9.34 -1.40 -15.44
C ILE A 151 9.81 -2.02 -14.13
N ASP A 152 11.12 -2.09 -13.93
CA ASP A 152 11.70 -2.50 -12.65
C ASP A 152 11.66 -1.36 -11.61
N PHE A 153 11.96 -1.69 -10.34
CA PHE A 153 11.93 -0.69 -9.27
C PHE A 153 12.89 0.50 -9.49
N ASN A 154 14.07 0.27 -10.08
CA ASN A 154 15.04 1.34 -10.34
C ASN A 154 14.55 2.26 -11.46
N GLU A 155 13.98 1.69 -12.53
CA GLU A 155 13.37 2.42 -13.63
C GLU A 155 12.18 3.26 -13.14
N PHE A 156 11.31 2.68 -12.31
CA PHE A 156 10.23 3.41 -11.67
C PHE A 156 10.75 4.56 -10.82
N GLN A 157 11.74 4.32 -9.95
CA GLN A 157 12.32 5.34 -9.09
C GLN A 157 12.90 6.51 -9.89
N ASN A 158 13.58 6.22 -11.00
CA ASN A 158 14.11 7.23 -11.91
C ASN A 158 12.99 8.00 -12.63
N PHE A 159 11.94 7.30 -13.05
CA PHE A 159 10.80 7.89 -13.76
C PHE A 159 10.03 8.87 -12.88
N VAL A 160 9.79 8.52 -11.61
CA VAL A 160 9.04 9.37 -10.66
C VAL A 160 9.93 10.32 -9.86
N ALA A 161 11.24 10.38 -10.12
CA ALA A 161 12.19 11.19 -9.35
C ALA A 161 11.86 12.69 -9.32
N ARG A 162 11.15 13.20 -10.33
CA ARG A 162 10.70 14.60 -10.44
C ARG A 162 9.36 14.86 -9.75
N THR A 163 8.71 13.83 -9.24
CA THR A 163 7.42 13.89 -8.56
C THR A 163 7.62 13.74 -7.06
N ASP A 164 6.91 14.52 -6.28
CA ASP A 164 7.00 14.49 -4.81
C ASP A 164 6.11 13.40 -4.20
N VAL A 165 6.32 12.16 -4.63
CA VAL A 165 5.53 10.98 -4.24
C VAL A 165 5.57 10.76 -2.72
N ALA A 166 6.72 10.98 -2.09
CA ALA A 166 6.89 10.72 -0.67
C ALA A 166 6.10 11.69 0.21
N ASN A 167 5.99 12.97 -0.16
CA ASN A 167 5.16 13.91 0.60
C ASN A 167 3.67 13.63 0.41
N GLN A 168 3.24 13.13 -0.76
CA GLN A 168 1.85 12.72 -0.99
C GLN A 168 1.46 11.45 -0.20
N LEU A 169 2.43 10.58 0.10
CA LEU A 169 2.23 9.34 0.88
C LEU A 169 2.67 9.50 2.35
N THR A 170 2.51 10.68 2.95
CA THR A 170 2.79 10.89 4.37
C THR A 170 1.51 11.19 5.15
N ILE A 171 1.28 10.43 6.22
CA ILE A 171 0.17 10.59 7.16
C ILE A 171 0.74 10.95 8.53
N ASP A 172 0.19 12.01 9.14
CA ASP A 172 0.53 12.41 10.50
C ASP A 172 -0.17 11.50 11.51
N ALA A 173 0.61 10.65 12.18
CA ALA A 173 0.13 9.70 13.19
C ALA A 173 -0.60 10.39 14.37
N GLY A 174 -0.30 11.66 14.65
CA GLY A 174 -1.00 12.46 15.68
C GLY A 174 -2.43 12.83 15.32
N LYS A 175 -2.86 12.58 14.07
CA LYS A 175 -4.22 12.79 13.56
C LYS A 175 -4.97 11.50 13.25
N ILE A 176 -4.33 10.33 13.45
CA ILE A 176 -4.93 8.99 13.40
C ILE A 176 -5.33 8.57 14.83
#